data_AF-A0A1B8NX52-F1
#
_entry.id   AF-A0A1B8NX52-F1
#
_cell.length_a   1.000
_cell.length_b   1.000
_cell.length_c   1.000
_cell.angle_alpha   90.00
_cell.angle_beta   90.00
_cell.angle_gamma   90.00
#
_symmetry.space_group_name_H-M   'P 1'
#
loop_
_entity.id
_entity.type
_entity.pdbx_description
1 polymer ?
#
loop_
_entity_poly.entity_id
_entity_poly.type
_entity_poly.pdbx_seq_one_letter_code
_entity_poly.pdbx_strand_id
1 'polypeptide(L)' 'MAASRALAAEAPVAKTGEGAVLPALSKIRELSKAIAFEVALEAQREDVALKSDEQEIRAAIERHFWYPEYRDYRRRSF' A
#
# COMPACT_ATOMS: atom_id res chain seq x y z
N MET A 1 -1.48 -12.97 7.40
CA MET A 1 -0.11 -13.21 6.86
C MET A 1 0.21 -12.45 5.57
N ALA A 2 -0.78 -11.79 4.93
CA ALA A 2 -0.61 -11.14 3.63
C ALA A 2 0.54 -10.12 3.57
N ALA A 3 0.73 -9.29 4.61
CA ALA A 3 1.77 -8.25 4.61
C ALA A 3 3.21 -8.79 4.43
N SER A 4 3.57 -9.86 5.16
CA SER A 4 4.91 -10.45 5.05
C SER A 4 5.13 -11.11 3.69
N ARG A 5 4.09 -11.71 3.10
CA ARG A 5 4.16 -12.31 1.75
C ARG A 5 4.31 -11.23 0.68
N ALA A 6 3.55 -10.14 0.78
CA ALA A 6 3.65 -8.99 -0.11
C ALA A 6 5.05 -8.36 -0.05
N LEU A 7 5.61 -8.20 1.15
CA LEU A 7 7.00 -7.72 1.32
C LEU A 7 8.02 -8.68 0.68
N ALA A 8 7.90 -9.97 0.93
CA ALA A 8 8.81 -10.97 0.38
C ALA A 8 8.74 -11.06 -1.15
N ALA A 9 7.54 -10.92 -1.74
CA ALA A 9 7.35 -10.90 -3.19
C ALA A 9 8.04 -9.70 -3.86
N GLU A 10 8.21 -8.60 -3.13
CA GLU A 10 8.90 -7.40 -3.60
C GLU A 10 10.42 -7.44 -3.42
N ALA A 11 10.96 -8.44 -2.71
CA ALA A 11 12.39 -8.57 -2.47
C ALA A 11 13.18 -8.84 -3.77
N PRO A 12 14.34 -8.20 -3.98
CA PRO A 12 15.21 -8.47 -5.14
C PRO A 12 15.54 -9.95 -5.29
N VAL A 13 15.93 -10.61 -4.19
CA VAL A 13 16.22 -12.05 -4.20
C VAL A 13 15.04 -12.91 -4.66
N ALA A 14 13.80 -12.48 -4.37
CA ALA A 14 12.60 -13.19 -4.82
C ALA A 14 12.28 -12.93 -6.31
N LYS A 15 12.66 -11.77 -6.85
CA LYS A 15 12.39 -11.38 -8.24
C LYS A 15 13.46 -11.84 -9.22
N THR A 16 14.74 -11.75 -8.84
CA THR A 16 15.88 -12.02 -9.73
C THR A 16 16.72 -13.20 -9.29
N GLY A 17 16.44 -13.83 -8.14
CA GLY A 17 17.24 -14.92 -7.57
C GLY A 17 18.55 -14.48 -6.94
N GLU A 18 18.90 -13.20 -7.06
CA GLU A 18 20.15 -12.59 -6.60
C GLU A 18 19.87 -11.24 -5.92
N GLY A 19 20.76 -10.84 -4.99
CA GLY A 19 20.69 -9.52 -4.34
C GLY A 19 20.12 -9.55 -2.92
N ALA A 20 19.61 -8.40 -2.47
CA ALA A 20 19.20 -8.20 -1.08
C ALA A 20 17.89 -8.92 -0.74
N VAL A 21 17.75 -9.33 0.53
CA VAL A 21 16.55 -9.95 1.10
C VAL A 21 15.41 -8.94 1.26
N LEU A 22 15.73 -7.65 1.37
CA LEU A 22 14.75 -6.58 1.51
C LEU A 22 14.79 -5.64 0.30
N PRO A 23 13.62 -5.10 -0.11
CA PRO A 23 13.57 -4.03 -1.09
C PRO A 23 14.35 -2.79 -0.63
N ALA A 24 14.82 -2.00 -1.59
CA ALA A 24 15.50 -0.74 -1.29
C ALA A 24 14.57 0.24 -0.55
N LEU A 25 15.11 0.94 0.45
CA LEU A 25 14.36 1.94 1.24
C LEU A 25 13.78 3.08 0.39
N SER A 26 14.42 3.40 -0.74
CA SER A 26 13.89 4.39 -1.69
C SER A 26 12.52 4.02 -2.25
N LYS A 27 12.15 2.73 -2.27
CA LYS A 27 10.86 2.22 -2.75
C LYS A 27 9.82 2.02 -1.65
N ILE A 28 10.10 2.43 -0.41
CA ILE A 28 9.25 2.14 0.75
C ILE A 28 7.82 2.65 0.60
N ARG A 29 7.60 3.77 -0.11
CA ARG A 29 6.26 4.34 -0.36
C ARG A 29 5.43 3.43 -1.28
N GLU A 30 6.01 3.01 -2.40
CA GLU A 30 5.37 2.10 -3.36
C GLU A 30 5.09 0.74 -2.71
N LEU A 31 6.09 0.21 -1.99
CA LEU A 31 5.98 -1.04 -1.24
C LEU A 31 4.86 -1.00 -0.20
N SER A 32 4.75 0.10 0.56
CA SER A 32 3.69 0.27 1.57
C SER A 32 2.29 0.24 0.93
N LYS A 33 2.13 0.84 -0.25
CA LYS A 33 0.87 0.81 -1.00
C LYS A 33 0.55 -0.59 -1.53
N ALA A 34 1.56 -1.30 -2.04
CA ALA A 34 1.39 -2.69 -2.50
C ALA A 34 0.99 -3.62 -1.33
N ILE A 35 1.64 -3.49 -0.18
CA ILE A 35 1.28 -4.24 1.04
C ILE A 35 -0.16 -3.91 1.47
N ALA A 36 -0.55 -2.63 1.48
CA ALA A 36 -1.91 -2.23 1.83
C ALA A 36 -2.96 -2.85 0.89
N PHE A 37 -2.65 -2.94 -0.41
CA PHE A 37 -3.52 -3.56 -1.40
C PHE A 37 -3.72 -5.06 -1.15
N GLU A 38 -2.63 -5.81 -0.97
CA GLU A 38 -2.70 -7.25 -0.68
C GLU A 38 -3.42 -7.56 0.63
N VAL A 39 -3.21 -6.73 1.67
CA VAL A 39 -3.91 -6.86 2.95
C VAL A 39 -5.40 -6.56 2.80
N ALA A 40 -5.79 -5.57 2.00
CA ALA A 40 -7.19 -5.25 1.76
C ALA A 40 -7.90 -6.39 1.02
N LEU A 41 -7.26 -6.99 0.01
CA LEU A 41 -7.81 -8.16 -0.69
C LEU A 41 -7.97 -9.35 0.25
N GLU A 42 -6.97 -9.65 1.07
CA GLU A 42 -7.06 -10.75 2.04
C GLU A 42 -8.18 -10.50 3.07
N ALA A 43 -8.32 -9.27 3.56
CA ALA A 43 -9.38 -8.89 4.49
C ALA A 43 -10.79 -9.10 3.89
N GLN A 44 -10.96 -8.84 2.60
CA GLN A 44 -12.22 -9.15 1.89
C GLN A 44 -12.44 -10.65 1.70
N ARG A 45 -11.38 -11.42 1.45
CA ARG A 45 -11.45 -12.89 1.31
C ARG A 45 -11.80 -13.58 2.62
N GLU A 46 -11.29 -13.07 3.74
CA GLU A 46 -11.61 -13.55 5.09
C GLU A 46 -12.95 -13.00 5.62
N ASP A 47 -13.70 -12.24 4.81
CA ASP A 47 -15.00 -11.65 5.15
C ASP A 47 -14.96 -10.69 6.35
N VAL A 48 -13.80 -10.10 6.64
CA VAL A 48 -13.60 -9.09 7.71
C VAL A 48 -13.62 -7.66 7.19
N ALA A 49 -13.80 -7.47 5.88
CA ALA A 49 -13.95 -6.17 5.23
C ALA A 49 -15.02 -6.21 4.13
N LEU A 50 -15.61 -5.04 3.83
CA LEU A 50 -16.58 -4.88 2.76
C LEU A 50 -15.95 -5.23 1.40
N LYS A 51 -16.69 -5.98 0.58
CA LYS A 51 -16.29 -6.28 -0.80
C LYS A 51 -16.38 -5.04 -1.66
N SER A 52 -15.31 -4.79 -2.40
CA SER A 52 -15.11 -3.67 -3.31
C SER A 52 -14.28 -4.17 -4.47
N ASP A 53 -14.34 -3.50 -5.61
CA ASP A 53 -13.50 -3.88 -6.73
C ASP A 53 -12.02 -3.50 -6.51
N GLU A 54 -11.10 -4.10 -7.26
CA GLU A 54 -9.67 -3.80 -7.12
C GLU A 54 -9.32 -2.33 -7.38
N GLN A 55 -10.08 -1.66 -8.25
CA GLN A 55 -9.83 -0.27 -8.63
C GLN A 55 -10.23 0.68 -7.52
N GLU A 56 -11.36 0.42 -6.86
CA GLU A 56 -11.87 1.09 -5.67
C GLU A 56 -10.88 0.96 -4.51
N ILE A 57 -10.32 -0.24 -4.29
CA ILE A 57 -9.30 -0.45 -3.26
C ILE A 57 -8.06 0.40 -3.55
N ARG A 58 -7.56 0.39 -4.79
CA ARG A 58 -6.41 1.22 -5.19
C ARG A 58 -6.69 2.70 -5.02
N ALA A 59 -7.85 3.17 -5.47
CA ALA A 59 -8.27 4.56 -5.33
C ALA A 59 -8.42 4.97 -3.86
N ALA A 60 -8.96 4.09 -3.02
CA ALA A 60 -9.08 4.31 -1.59
C ALA A 60 -7.70 4.40 -0.93
N ILE A 61 -6.75 3.53 -1.28
CA ILE A 61 -5.38 3.60 -0.77
C ILE A 61 -4.73 4.93 -1.15
N GLU A 62 -4.81 5.35 -2.42
CA GLU A 62 -4.25 6.64 -2.85
C GLU A 62 -4.89 7.82 -2.14
N ARG A 63 -6.22 7.83 -2.00
CA ARG A 63 -6.97 8.88 -1.33
C ARG A 63 -6.58 9.05 0.14
N HIS A 64 -6.28 7.95 0.83
CA HIS A 64 -5.93 7.97 2.25
C HIS A 64 -4.41 8.04 2.49
N PHE A 65 -3.60 7.91 1.44
CA PHE A 65 -2.16 8.01 1.56
C PHE A 65 -1.75 9.44 1.89
N TRP A 66 -1.01 9.63 2.98
CA TRP A 66 -0.57 10.96 3.39
C TRP A 66 0.60 11.46 2.52
N TYR A 67 0.53 12.73 2.15
CA TYR A 67 1.59 13.44 1.44
C TYR A 67 2.10 14.63 2.26
N PRO A 68 3.41 14.89 2.28
CA PRO A 68 4.05 15.97 3.03
C PRO A 68 3.86 17.32 2.33
N GLU A 69 2.60 17.72 2.13
CA GLU A 69 2.24 18.95 1.44
C GLU A 69 1.49 19.87 2.39
N TYR A 70 1.74 21.17 2.26
CA TYR A 70 0.97 22.16 2.99
C TYR A 70 -0.48 22.12 2.52
N ARG A 71 -1.41 22.10 3.47
CA ARG A 71 -2.83 22.18 3.15
C ARG A 71 -3.18 23.62 2.79
N ASP A 72 -4.00 23.79 1.78
CA ASP A 72 -4.54 25.10 1.43
C ASP A 72 -5.31 25.70 2.62
N TYR A 73 -4.85 26.85 3.08
CA TYR A 73 -5.51 27.57 4.15
C TYR A 73 -6.79 28.22 3.63
N ARG A 74 -7.95 27.64 3.95
CA ARG A 74 -9.24 28.30 3.72
C ARG A 74 -9.58 29.19 4.91
N ARG A 75 -9.42 30.50 4.71
CA ARG A 75 -9.86 31.51 5.68
C ARG A 75 -11.39 31.45 5.79
N ARG A 76 -11.90 30.92 6.90
CA ARG A 76 -13.34 30.92 7.23
C ARG A 76 -13.63 32.15 8.10
N SER A 77 -13.76 33.31 7.47
CA SER A 77 -14.39 34.48 8.09
C SER A 77 -15.90 34.34 7.93
N PHE A 78 -16.59 34.05 9.04
CA PHE A 78 -18.03 34.23 9.19
C PHE A 78 -18.30 35.66 9.68
#